data_AF-L8IZN6-F1
#
_entry.id   AF-L8IZN6-F1
#
_cell.length_a   1.000
_cell.length_b   1.000
_cell.length_c   1.000
_cell.angle_alpha   90.00
_cell.angle_beta   90.00
_cell.angle_gamma   90.00
#
_symmetry.space_group_name_H-M   'P 1'
#
loop_
_entity.id
_entity.type
_entity.pdbx_description
1 polymer ?
#
loop_
_entity_poly.entity_id
_entity_poly.type
_entity_poly.pdbx_seq_one_letter_code
_entity_poly.pdbx_strand_id
1 'polypeptide(L)' 'QNQDRKHRTYVYVLTVTEILEDWEDSVNIGRKREWFKVEDAIKVLQCHKPVHAEYLEKLKLGCSPTNGNSTV' A
#
# COMPACT_ATOMS: atom_id res chain seq x y z
N GLN A 1 5.15 -14.42 4.38
CA GLN A 1 5.32 -14.16 5.82
C GLN A 1 6.75 -13.66 6.00
N ASN A 2 6.95 -12.44 6.52
CA ASN A 2 8.29 -11.91 6.75
C ASN A 2 8.91 -12.66 7.94
N GLN A 3 9.71 -13.68 7.65
CA GLN A 3 10.27 -14.59 8.66
C GLN A 3 11.38 -13.92 9.49
N ASP A 4 11.99 -12.85 8.97
CA ASP A 4 13.13 -12.15 9.60
C ASP A 4 12.73 -11.10 10.64
N ARG A 5 11.47 -10.69 10.70
CA ARG A 5 10.98 -9.65 11.62
C ARG A 5 9.75 -10.15 12.37
N LYS A 6 9.79 -10.13 13.71
CA LYS A 6 8.69 -10.52 14.63
C LYS A 6 7.44 -9.63 14.54
N HIS A 7 7.16 -9.01 13.39
CA HIS A 7 6.01 -8.16 13.16
C HIS A 7 5.11 -8.75 12.09
N ARG A 8 3.84 -8.90 12.42
CA ARG A 8 2.77 -9.27 11.48
C ARG A 8 1.99 -8.00 11.12
N THR A 9 2.08 -7.59 9.86
CA THR A 9 1.32 -6.47 9.32
C THR A 9 0.16 -7.00 8.50
N TYR A 10 -1.07 -6.61 8.87
CA TYR A 10 -2.24 -6.82 8.02
C TYR A 10 -2.32 -5.65 7.02
N VAL A 11 -2.54 -5.98 5.74
CA VAL A 11 -2.57 -5.01 4.64
C VAL A 11 -3.96 -5.03 4.04
N TYR A 12 -4.54 -3.84 3.86
CA TYR A 12 -5.90 -3.64 3.33
C TYR A 12 -5.86 -2.67 2.15
N VAL A 13 -6.89 -2.73 1.30
CA VAL A 13 -7.14 -1.74 0.26
C VAL A 13 -8.14 -0.72 0.79
N LEU A 14 -7.82 0.57 0.67
CA LEU A 14 -8.69 1.67 1.05
C LEU A 14 -8.86 2.61 -0.14
N THR A 15 -10.09 2.84 -0.57
CA THR A 15 -10.43 3.91 -1.51
C THR A 15 -10.58 5.20 -0.72
N VAL A 16 -9.65 6.13 -0.90
CA VAL A 16 -9.67 7.42 -0.19
C VAL A 16 -10.83 8.28 -0.70
N THR A 17 -11.67 8.77 0.21
CA THR A 17 -12.81 9.65 -0.10
C THR A 17 -12.56 11.11 0.29
N GLU A 18 -11.70 11.35 1.28
CA GLU A 18 -11.43 12.67 1.83
C GLU A 18 -9.94 12.85 2.14
N ILE A 19 -9.44 14.08 2.01
CA ILE A 19 -8.04 14.44 2.23
C ILE A 19 -8.01 15.69 3.13
N LEU A 20 -7.53 15.54 4.36
CA LEU A 20 -7.36 16.65 5.31
C LEU A 20 -6.06 17.40 5.05
N GLU A 21 -6.08 18.73 4.99
CA GLU A 21 -4.89 19.57 4.78
C GLU A 21 -3.84 19.38 5.88
N ASP A 22 -4.27 19.53 7.13
CA ASP A 22 -3.49 19.21 8.32
C ASP A 22 -3.89 17.84 8.89
N TRP A 23 -2.90 16.99 9.18
CA TRP A 23 -3.10 15.71 9.85
C TRP A 23 -2.05 15.51 10.94
N GLU A 24 -2.31 14.59 11.88
CA GLU A 24 -1.49 14.42 13.10
C GLU A 24 0.01 14.38 12.82
N ASP A 25 0.46 13.53 11.89
CA ASP A 25 1.88 13.41 11.52
C ASP A 25 2.44 14.63 10.76
N SER A 26 1.63 15.39 10.00
CA SER A 26 2.13 16.61 9.36
C SER A 26 2.40 17.69 10.39
N VAL A 27 1.50 17.86 11.36
CA VAL A 27 1.59 18.88 12.42
C VAL A 27 2.67 18.51 13.44
N ASN A 28 2.74 17.24 13.85
CA ASN A 28 3.61 16.84 14.95
C ASN A 28 5.07 16.62 14.53
N ILE A 29 5.32 16.10 13.33
CA ILE A 29 6.67 15.71 12.89
C ILE A 29 7.03 16.20 11.48
N GLY A 30 6.19 17.02 10.85
CA GLY A 30 6.46 17.54 9.50
C GLY A 30 6.43 16.49 8.41
N ARG A 31 5.70 15.38 8.61
CA ARG A 31 5.61 14.30 7.62
C ARG A 31 4.93 14.80 6.35
N LYS A 32 5.44 14.36 5.20
CA LYS A 32 4.89 14.68 3.88
C LYS A 32 4.19 13.47 3.27
N ARG A 33 3.24 13.72 2.37
CA ARG A 33 2.53 12.69 1.58
C ARG A 33 2.41 13.14 0.13
N GLU A 34 2.42 12.17 -0.77
CA GLU A 34 2.31 12.38 -2.21
C GLU A 34 1.61 11.17 -2.83
N TRP A 35 0.87 11.42 -3.91
CA TRP A 35 0.25 10.36 -4.71
C TRP A 35 1.25 9.82 -5.72
N PHE A 36 1.38 8.51 -5.78
CA PHE A 36 2.26 7.83 -6.73
C PHE A 36 1.44 6.91 -7.62
N LYS A 37 1.86 6.77 -8.88
CA LYS A 37 1.49 5.59 -9.67
C LYS A 37 2.09 4.35 -9.01
N VAL A 38 1.43 3.21 -9.13
CA VAL A 38 1.83 1.97 -8.44
C VAL A 38 3.26 1.58 -8.79
N GLU A 39 3.66 1.72 -10.05
CA GLU A 39 5.00 1.40 -10.54
C GLU A 39 6.07 2.29 -9.91
N ASP A 40 5.78 3.58 -9.73
CA ASP A 40 6.72 4.53 -9.15
C ASP A 40 6.80 4.36 -7.63
N ALA A 41 5.69 4.07 -6.97
CA ALA A 41 5.66 3.72 -5.55
C ALA A 41 6.54 2.50 -5.25
N ILE A 42 6.47 1.45 -6.07
CA ILE A 42 7.32 0.24 -5.94
C ILE A 42 8.80 0.64 -6.04
N LYS A 43 9.19 1.42 -7.04
CA LYS A 43 10.59 1.86 -7.22
C LYS A 43 11.12 2.62 -6.01
N VAL A 44 10.34 3.57 -5.48
CA VAL A 44 10.75 4.38 -4.32
C VAL A 44 10.85 3.52 -3.06
N LEU A 45 9.90 2.61 -2.85
CA LEU A 45 9.88 1.74 -1.66
C LEU A 45 11.01 0.71 -1.66
N GLN A 46 11.48 0.27 -2.83
CA GLN A 46 12.47 -0.81 -2.95
C GLN A 46 13.77 -0.52 -2.18
N CYS A 47 14.20 0.74 -2.10
CA CYS A 47 15.48 1.11 -1.48
C CYS A 47 15.49 0.89 0.05
N HIS A 48 14.40 1.27 0.74
CA HIS A 48 14.39 1.34 2.22
C HIS A 48 13.21 0.64 2.89
N LYS A 49 12.22 0.17 2.11
CA LYS A 49 11.00 -0.51 2.56
C LYS A 49 10.59 -1.61 1.56
N PRO A 50 11.48 -2.57 1.21
CA PRO A 50 11.19 -3.59 0.20
C PRO A 50 9.96 -4.45 0.52
N VAL A 51 9.71 -4.72 1.82
CA VAL A 51 8.50 -5.46 2.25
C VAL A 51 7.21 -4.70 1.88
N HIS A 52 7.23 -3.37 1.86
CA HIS A 52 6.07 -2.57 1.43
C HIS A 52 5.92 -2.59 -0.09
N ALA A 53 7.03 -2.67 -0.85
CA ALA A 53 6.99 -2.84 -2.29
C ALA A 53 6.29 -4.16 -2.67
N GLU A 54 6.58 -5.25 -1.96
CA GLU A 54 5.91 -6.55 -2.16
C GLU A 54 4.38 -6.49 -2.01
N TYR A 55 3.84 -5.59 -1.17
CA TYR A 55 2.40 -5.45 -1.00
C TYR A 55 1.74 -4.97 -2.29
N LEU A 56 2.38 -4.01 -2.97
CA LEU A 56 1.90 -3.44 -4.24
C LEU A 56 2.10 -4.41 -5.41
N GLU A 57 3.20 -5.17 -5.42
CA GLU A 57 3.42 -6.23 -6.40
C GLU A 57 2.33 -7.31 -6.31
N LYS A 58 2.03 -7.79 -5.10
CA LYS A 58 0.95 -8.78 -4.88
C LYS A 58 -0.42 -8.24 -5.30
N LEU A 59 -0.70 -6.96 -5.04
CA LEU A 59 -1.93 -6.31 -5.51
C LEU A 59 -2.04 -6.33 -7.04
N LYS A 60 -0.93 -6.10 -7.76
CA LYS A 60 -0.90 -6.18 -9.23
C LYS A 60 -1.11 -7.60 -9.75
N LEU A 61 -0.44 -8.59 -9.16
CA LEU A 61 -0.57 -10.00 -9.59
C LEU A 61 -1.96 -10.57 -9.27
N GLY A 62 -2.56 -10.15 -8.15
CA GLY A 62 -3.90 -10.58 -7.74
C GLY A 62 -5.04 -10.01 -8.59
N CYS A 63 -4.78 -8.98 -9.40
CA CYS A 63 -5.76 -8.37 -10.31
C CYS A 63 -5.86 -9.13 -11.66
N SER A 64 -5.82 -10.46 -11.64
CA SER A 64 -6.35 -11.24 -12.76
C SER A 64 -7.88 -11.22 -12.66
N PRO A 65 -8.62 -10.93 -13.76
CA PRO A 65 -10.07 -10.96 -13.76
C PRO A 65 -10.52 -12.43 -13.73
N THR A 66 -10.44 -13.06 -12.56
CA THR A 66 -11.11 -14.34 -12.35
C THR A 66 -12.59 -14.03 -12.11
N ASN A 67 -13.34 -14.11 -13.22
CA ASN A 67 -14.79 -14.31 -13.23
C ASN A 67 -15.21 -15.23 -12.08
N GLY A 68 -16.07 -14.74 -11.20
CA GLY A 68 -16.50 -15.51 -10.04
C GLY A 68 -17.65 -14.86 -9.29
N ASN A 69 -18.73 -14.53 -10.00
CA ASN A 69 -20.08 -14.45 -9.42
C ASN A 69 -21.08 -14.89 -10.50
N SER A 70 -21.21 -16.21 -10.72
CA SER A 70 -22.48 -16.79 -11.14
C SER A 70 -23.36 -16.89 -9.90
N THR A 71 -24.28 -15.95 -9.75
CA THR A 71 -25.39 -16.08 -8.82
C THR A 71 -26.42 -17.03 -9.42
N VAL A 72 -26.60 -18.19 -8.78
CA VAL A 72 -27.81 -19.01 -8.86
C VAL A 72 -28.97 -18.23 -8.25
#